data_AF-A0A936SPG0-F1
#
_entry.id   AF-A0A936SPG0-F1
#
_cell.length_a   1.000
_cell.length_b   1.000
_cell.length_c   1.000
_cell.angle_alpha   90.00
_cell.angle_beta   90.00
_cell.angle_gamma   90.00
#
_symmetry.space_group_name_H-M   'P 1'
#
loop_
_entity.id
_entity.type
_entity.pdbx_description
1 polymer ?
#
loop_
_entity_poly.entity_id
_entity_poly.type
_entity_poly.pdbx_seq_one_letter_code
_entity_poly.pdbx_strand_id
1 'polypeptide(L)'
;MRRVLCTIALTFFALTLVVTPFALAAPEQQNKMKACNEQANVKGFGEGKGDERKAFMKECLSAKSGKGGGGKETQQNKMKTCNKEAGDKQLKGDERKKFMSDCLSA
;
A
#
# COMPACT_ATOMS: atom_id res chain seq x y z
N MET A 1 -23.20 -10.01 41.16
CA MET A 1 -23.05 -11.48 41.31
C MET A 1 -23.59 -12.31 40.14
N ARG A 2 -24.63 -11.89 39.38
CA ARG A 2 -25.05 -12.58 38.14
C ARG A 2 -24.08 -12.49 36.95
N ARG A 3 -23.13 -11.54 36.93
CA ARG A 3 -22.19 -11.33 35.81
C ARG A 3 -20.89 -12.13 35.92
N VAL A 4 -20.58 -12.69 37.09
CA VAL A 4 -19.35 -13.48 37.33
C VAL A 4 -19.58 -14.97 37.04
N LEU A 5 -20.85 -15.41 37.00
CA LEU A 5 -21.20 -16.81 36.79
C LEU A 5 -21.17 -17.24 35.31
N CYS A 6 -21.27 -16.32 34.34
CA CYS A 6 -21.21 -16.65 32.91
C CYS A 6 -19.79 -16.76 32.33
N THR A 7 -18.78 -16.22 33.01
CA THR A 7 -17.43 -16.10 32.46
C THR A 7 -16.57 -17.35 32.64
N ILE A 8 -17.03 -18.36 33.39
CA ILE A 8 -16.22 -19.54 33.74
C ILE A 8 -16.65 -20.80 32.96
N ALA A 9 -17.80 -20.79 32.26
CA ALA A 9 -18.40 -22.02 31.73
C ALA A 9 -18.07 -22.40 30.27
N LEU A 10 -17.33 -21.61 29.49
CA LEU A 10 -17.07 -21.93 28.08
C LEU A 10 -15.59 -21.84 27.69
N THR A 11 -14.72 -22.15 28.64
CA THR A 11 -13.31 -22.47 28.43
C THR A 11 -13.06 -23.94 28.06
N PHE A 12 -14.10 -24.75 27.76
CA PHE A 12 -13.93 -26.22 27.68
C PHE A 12 -14.77 -26.94 26.59
N PHE A 13 -14.89 -26.41 25.38
CA PHE A 13 -15.43 -27.21 24.27
C PHE A 13 -14.60 -27.05 23.00
N ALA A 14 -14.24 -28.21 22.44
CA ALA A 14 -13.67 -28.42 21.11
C ALA A 14 -12.20 -28.00 20.91
N LEU A 15 -11.34 -28.65 21.71
CA LEU A 15 -10.13 -29.25 21.16
C LEU A 15 -10.51 -30.12 19.93
N THR A 16 -9.69 -30.06 18.88
CA THR A 16 -9.67 -30.91 17.67
C THR A 16 -10.63 -30.52 16.52
N LEU A 17 -10.06 -29.88 15.49
CA LEU A 17 -10.11 -30.35 14.10
C LEU A 17 -9.08 -29.57 13.24
N VAL A 18 -8.08 -30.32 12.77
CA VAL A 18 -7.31 -30.14 11.54
C VAL A 18 -6.44 -28.88 11.40
N VAL A 19 -5.17 -28.99 11.82
CA VAL A 19 -4.08 -28.17 11.27
C VAL A 19 -3.55 -28.88 10.02
N THR A 20 -4.04 -28.49 8.85
CA THR A 20 -3.36 -28.74 7.58
C THR A 20 -2.23 -27.71 7.43
N PRO A 21 -0.96 -28.12 7.26
CA PRO A 21 0.04 -27.20 6.75
C PRO A 21 -0.21 -27.02 5.26
N PHE A 22 -1.12 -26.11 4.90
CA PHE A 22 -1.04 -25.48 3.59
C PHE A 22 0.27 -24.68 3.60
N ALA A 23 1.29 -25.25 2.97
CA ALA A 23 2.50 -24.53 2.61
C ALA A 23 2.10 -23.39 1.65
N LEU A 24 1.62 -22.29 2.22
CA LEU A 24 1.44 -21.04 1.50
C LEU A 24 2.83 -20.46 1.36
N ALA A 25 3.41 -20.66 0.17
CA ALA A 25 4.48 -19.82 -0.34
C ALA A 25 4.16 -18.38 0.05
N ALA A 26 5.01 -17.79 0.91
CA ALA A 26 4.82 -16.44 1.39
C ALA A 26 4.62 -15.52 0.17
N PRO A 27 3.53 -14.73 0.12
CA PRO A 27 3.30 -13.87 -1.01
C PRO A 27 4.46 -12.88 -1.10
N GLU A 28 5.11 -12.81 -2.28
CA GLU A 28 6.22 -11.89 -2.57
C GLU A 28 5.93 -10.41 -2.21
N GLN A 29 4.67 -10.06 -1.94
CA GLN A 29 4.25 -8.74 -1.46
C GLN A 29 4.62 -8.42 0.00
N GLN A 30 4.57 -9.35 0.95
CA GLN A 30 4.84 -9.02 2.36
C GLN A 30 6.34 -8.83 2.68
N ASN A 31 7.23 -9.42 1.88
CA ASN A 31 8.68 -9.27 2.06
C ASN A 31 9.24 -7.92 1.57
N LYS A 32 8.54 -7.22 0.66
CA LYS A 32 9.04 -5.97 0.06
C LYS A 32 9.03 -4.80 1.03
N MET A 33 7.98 -4.65 1.83
CA MET A 33 7.92 -3.54 2.77
C MET A 33 8.95 -3.68 3.89
N LYS A 34 9.18 -4.91 4.40
CA LYS A 34 10.28 -5.16 5.34
C LYS A 34 11.64 -4.84 4.72
N ALA A 35 11.92 -5.35 3.52
CA ALA A 35 13.20 -5.09 2.83
C ALA A 35 13.44 -3.60 2.54
N CYS A 36 12.41 -2.86 2.09
CA CYS A 36 12.53 -1.41 1.87
C CYS A 36 12.74 -0.64 3.18
N ASN A 37 12.12 -1.11 4.27
CA ASN A 37 12.25 -0.50 5.58
C ASN A 37 13.64 -0.76 6.19
N GLU A 38 14.18 -1.97 6.03
CA GLU A 38 15.57 -2.31 6.38
C GLU A 38 16.57 -1.50 5.58
N GLN A 39 16.40 -1.39 4.26
CA GLN A 39 17.25 -0.53 3.42
C GLN A 39 17.16 0.95 3.81
N ALA A 40 16.00 1.41 4.28
CA ALA A 40 15.84 2.78 4.73
C ALA A 40 16.66 3.03 6.00
N ASN A 41 16.67 2.06 6.93
CA ASN A 41 17.49 2.12 8.13
C ASN A 41 19.00 2.04 7.82
N VAL A 42 19.41 1.15 6.89
CA VAL A 42 20.82 1.05 6.44
C VAL A 42 21.30 2.35 5.78
N LYS A 43 20.42 3.05 5.05
CA LYS A 43 20.71 4.37 4.46
C LYS A 43 20.69 5.53 5.48
N GLY A 44 20.45 5.25 6.75
CA GLY A 44 20.47 6.26 7.81
C GLY A 44 19.28 7.23 7.75
N PHE A 45 18.14 6.80 7.21
CA PHE A 45 16.87 7.54 7.27
C PHE A 45 16.13 7.34 8.61
N GLY A 46 16.88 7.37 9.72
CA GLY A 46 16.36 7.20 11.09
C GLY A 46 15.50 8.37 11.59
N GLU A 47 15.11 8.33 12.87
CA GLU A 47 14.22 9.30 13.54
C GLU A 47 14.59 10.75 13.19
N GLY A 48 13.64 11.49 12.60
CA GLY A 48 13.80 12.87 12.13
C GLY A 48 13.83 13.06 10.60
N LYS A 49 14.07 12.00 9.82
CA LYS A 49 14.11 12.05 8.33
C LYS A 49 12.86 11.48 7.67
N GLY A 50 11.69 11.87 8.19
CA GLY A 50 10.40 11.31 7.80
C GLY A 50 10.07 11.51 6.32
N ASP A 51 10.39 12.68 5.77
CA ASP A 51 10.15 13.00 4.37
C ASP A 51 11.10 12.26 3.41
N GLU A 52 12.40 12.20 3.73
CA GLU A 52 13.35 11.43 2.90
C GLU A 52 13.09 9.93 2.99
N ARG A 53 12.74 9.41 4.17
CA ARG A 53 12.33 8.01 4.36
C ARG A 53 11.09 7.67 3.55
N LYS A 54 10.12 8.58 3.50
CA LYS A 54 8.88 8.40 2.74
C LYS A 54 9.14 8.43 1.24
N ALA A 55 9.99 9.35 0.77
CA ALA A 55 10.42 9.39 -0.63
C ALA A 55 11.17 8.11 -1.01
N PHE A 56 12.12 7.67 -0.18
CA PHE A 56 12.87 6.43 -0.38
C PHE A 56 11.98 5.18 -0.35
N MET A 57 11.03 5.10 0.58
CA MET A 57 10.12 3.96 0.67
C MET A 57 9.14 3.93 -0.50
N LYS A 58 8.68 5.09 -0.97
CA LYS A 58 7.89 5.20 -2.20
C LYS A 58 8.70 4.65 -3.37
N GLU A 59 9.92 5.13 -3.57
CA GLU A 59 10.82 4.72 -4.64
C GLU A 59 11.13 3.22 -4.60
N CYS A 60 11.50 2.69 -3.43
CA CYS A 60 11.82 1.27 -3.24
C CYS A 60 10.61 0.36 -3.50
N LEU A 61 9.42 0.77 -3.05
CA LEU A 61 8.18 0.03 -3.28
C LEU A 61 7.73 0.12 -4.75
N SER A 62 7.98 1.23 -5.44
CA SER A 62 7.71 1.34 -6.89
C SER A 62 8.73 0.60 -7.75
N ALA A 63 10.02 0.61 -7.39
CA ALA A 63 11.10 -0.02 -8.16
C ALA A 63 10.98 -1.56 -8.21
N LYS A 64 10.56 -2.21 -7.11
CA LYS A 64 10.43 -3.68 -7.06
C LYS A 64 9.00 -4.22 -7.25
N SER A 65 8.04 -3.33 -7.51
CA SER A 65 6.74 -3.73 -8.08
C SER A 65 6.87 -4.19 -9.54
N GLY A 66 8.05 -4.03 -10.14
CA GLY A 66 8.47 -4.59 -11.43
C GLY A 66 8.64 -6.11 -11.45
N LYS A 67 7.59 -6.85 -11.11
CA LYS A 67 7.34 -8.18 -11.69
C LYS A 67 5.84 -8.27 -11.98
N GLY A 68 5.46 -7.51 -13.01
CA GLY A 68 4.07 -7.29 -13.41
C GLY A 68 3.89 -6.08 -14.32
N GLY A 69 4.63 -6.03 -15.44
CA GLY A 69 4.35 -5.12 -16.56
C GLY A 69 5.06 -3.77 -16.49
N GLY A 70 5.79 -3.44 -17.55
CA GLY A 70 6.74 -2.33 -17.60
C GLY A 70 6.13 -0.94 -17.43
N GLY A 71 6.98 -0.01 -16.99
CA GLY A 71 7.03 1.38 -17.49
C GLY A 71 5.72 2.16 -17.62
N LYS A 72 4.67 1.84 -16.88
CA LYS A 72 3.46 2.64 -16.79
C LYS A 72 3.49 3.35 -15.45
N GLU A 73 3.44 4.68 -15.45
CA GLU A 73 2.97 5.38 -14.28
C GLU A 73 1.73 4.65 -13.77
N THR A 74 1.69 4.31 -12.48
CA THR A 74 0.48 3.73 -11.92
C THR A 74 -0.67 4.68 -12.23
N GLN A 75 -1.85 4.16 -12.56
CA GLN A 75 -3.04 4.98 -12.86
C GLN A 75 -3.25 6.09 -11.80
N GLN A 76 -2.88 5.81 -10.55
CA GLN A 76 -2.91 6.74 -9.44
C GLN A 76 -1.89 7.89 -9.54
N ASN A 77 -0.69 7.65 -10.07
CA ASN A 77 0.29 8.72 -10.35
C ASN A 77 -0.19 9.58 -11.52
N LYS A 78 -0.65 8.95 -12.60
CA LYS A 78 -1.17 9.66 -13.77
C LYS A 78 -2.34 10.57 -13.41
N MET A 79 -3.26 10.09 -12.57
CA MET A 79 -4.37 10.89 -12.04
C MET A 79 -3.90 12.12 -11.25
N LYS A 80 -2.84 12.00 -10.45
CA LYS A 80 -2.28 13.14 -9.71
C LYS A 80 -1.69 14.18 -10.66
N THR A 81 -0.93 13.74 -11.65
CA THR A 81 -0.34 14.60 -12.68
C THR A 81 -1.43 15.35 -13.47
N CYS A 82 -2.43 14.64 -14.00
CA CYS A 82 -3.55 15.24 -14.73
C CYS A 82 -4.34 16.25 -13.86
N ASN A 83 -4.54 15.96 -12.56
CA ASN A 83 -5.23 16.90 -11.68
C ASN A 83 -4.41 18.16 -11.40
N LYS A 84 -3.10 18.03 -11.23
CA LYS A 84 -2.20 19.17 -11.05
C LYS A 84 -2.21 20.06 -12.28
N GLU A 85 -2.02 19.48 -13.47
CA GLU A 85 -2.02 20.23 -14.72
C GLU A 85 -3.36 20.92 -15.00
N ALA A 86 -4.48 20.27 -14.70
CA ALA A 86 -5.80 20.89 -14.80
C ALA A 86 -5.92 22.13 -13.88
N GLY A 87 -5.37 22.04 -12.67
CA GLY A 87 -5.33 23.16 -11.71
C GLY A 87 -4.41 24.29 -12.15
N ASP A 88 -3.22 23.97 -12.65
CA ASP A 88 -2.23 24.93 -13.16
C ASP A 88 -2.77 25.68 -14.40
N LYS A 89 -3.53 24.98 -15.26
CA LYS A 89 -4.26 25.56 -16.39
C LYS A 89 -5.57 26.25 -16.00
N GLN A 90 -5.92 26.26 -14.70
CA GLN A 90 -7.15 26.81 -14.14
C GLN A 90 -8.44 26.31 -14.83
N LEU A 91 -8.40 25.08 -15.36
CA LEU A 91 -9.53 24.49 -16.06
C LEU A 91 -10.68 24.23 -15.09
N LYS A 92 -11.89 24.61 -15.49
CA LYS A 92 -13.12 24.44 -14.71
C LYS A 92 -14.23 23.86 -15.56
N GLY A 93 -15.28 23.34 -14.91
CA GLY A 93 -16.45 22.81 -15.59
C GLY A 93 -16.10 21.71 -16.62
N ASP A 94 -16.67 21.83 -17.81
CA ASP A 94 -16.53 20.84 -18.88
C ASP A 94 -15.11 20.78 -19.47
N GLU A 95 -14.37 21.89 -19.45
CA GLU A 95 -12.98 21.93 -19.94
C GLU A 95 -12.06 21.05 -19.10
N ARG A 96 -12.23 21.08 -17.76
CA ARG A 96 -11.47 20.20 -16.87
C ARG A 96 -11.81 18.73 -17.09
N LYS A 97 -13.08 18.40 -17.30
CA LYS A 97 -13.50 17.01 -17.54
C LYS A 97 -12.91 16.45 -18.83
N LYS A 98 -12.98 17.23 -19.91
CA LYS A 98 -12.41 16.85 -21.21
C LYS A 98 -10.90 16.64 -21.10
N PHE A 99 -10.20 17.61 -20.51
CA PHE A 99 -8.77 17.51 -20.25
C PHE A 99 -8.41 16.28 -19.40
N MET A 100 -9.17 16.00 -18.33
CA MET A 100 -8.91 14.85 -17.47
C MET A 100 -9.12 13.53 -18.23
N SER A 101 -10.17 13.45 -19.06
CA SER A 101 -10.44 12.26 -19.88
C SER A 101 -9.31 12.02 -20.88
N ASP A 102 -8.90 13.04 -21.62
CA ASP A 102 -7.83 12.94 -22.61
C ASP A 102 -6.49 12.59 -21.93
N CYS A 103 -6.17 13.28 -20.83
CA CYS A 103 -4.95 13.06 -20.07
C CYS A 103 -4.90 11.65 -19.47
N LEU A 104 -6.00 11.15 -18.89
CA LEU A 104 -6.07 9.81 -18.32
C LEU A 104 -6.11 8.69 -19.36
N SER A 105 -6.51 9.00 -20.59
CA SER A 105 -6.59 8.03 -21.70
C SER A 105 -5.28 7.87 -22.48
N ALA A 106 -4.35 8.82 -22.35
CA ALA A 106 -3.01 8.78 -22.97
C ALA A 106 -2.13 7.56 -22.56
#